data_AF-A0A0S3TWD9-F1
#
_entry.id   AF-A0A0S3TWD9-F1
#
_cell.length_a   1.000
_cell.length_b   1.000
_cell.length_c   1.000
_cell.angle_alpha   90.00
_cell.angle_beta   90.00
_cell.angle_gamma   90.00
#
_symmetry.space_group_name_H-M   'P 1'
#
loop_
_entity.id
_entity.type
_entity.pdbx_description
1 polymer ?
#
loop_
_entity_poly.entity_id
_entity_poly.type
_entity_poly.pdbx_seq_one_letter_code
_entity_poly.pdbx_strand_id
1 'polypeptide(L)'
;MTRDRGIPNRRNRKPSSRPSQRAPIDKSSAQAVKERPQPEAKPERMAIVLDRFHKARKWLFSDWRALIALSLAVTGSATALSLAFLFKLPAVPNCPSIFWPLASASLRIHCAEIAAGKRTTKDLLEAIELVKTLPPDHPLYDETKRLIELWAQEILDLGEEAFQNGKLGDAIETANKVPKIGSAYTQVEGKIKRWKSIWSSAESLYRKAEDALRKEDWRSALTEAGRLLSIDNRFWQTTKYQELSNKITATREDITKLAKAKNLIESGGLQNFQEAIKLVSSIGNQSYVYQKAQEVLADAGQKMLDLAEAALDRRDLTTALDVIKQIPAAANLQKEVEDFEVLANAMGRVWNGSPEDYDAAIAQAQKIAAGRPFHNKAQQLIARWRTEKGEMAQLDRARQLSQSNRPEDLQAAIEAASQVSSSNPKSKEAQQIIDRITSDIQNQEDRPLIDQADQIANRGDANSLQQAIDILSRISSRRALGGEAADKRREYASQLQSIRDRERTLSQPSPSPSADPTVQNQENTSAEQILQDARSIAGGGTVDSVAEAIRRADAVSIASPMRPEAQSLINEWSQQLLQTAMSQASADPAGAIAIAQRIPLGTPAHDQAQTLIPLWQQGLRR
;
A
#
# COMPACT_ATOMS: atom_id res chain seq x y z
N MET A 1 -33.70 -47.01 26.62
CA MET A 1 -32.57 -46.81 27.57
C MET A 1 -32.41 -45.29 27.74
N THR A 2 -32.78 -44.65 28.86
CA THR A 2 -32.11 -44.56 30.19
C THR A 2 -30.80 -43.73 30.14
N ARG A 3 -30.41 -42.84 31.07
CA ARG A 3 -30.92 -42.35 32.40
C ARG A 3 -30.05 -41.12 32.85
N ASP A 4 -30.28 -40.28 33.88
CA ASP A 4 -31.43 -39.84 34.72
C ASP A 4 -31.00 -38.57 35.53
N ARG A 5 -31.82 -37.49 35.61
CA ARG A 5 -31.74 -36.33 36.59
C ARG A 5 -30.49 -35.40 36.56
N GLY A 6 -30.50 -34.19 37.18
CA GLY A 6 -31.58 -33.45 37.87
C GLY A 6 -31.12 -32.12 38.53
N ILE A 7 -32.03 -31.43 39.25
CA ILE A 7 -31.82 -30.12 39.95
C ILE A 7 -32.42 -30.20 41.38
N PRO A 8 -31.73 -29.73 42.46
CA PRO A 8 -32.38 -28.76 43.38
C PRO A 8 -31.46 -27.79 44.20
N ASN A 9 -31.84 -26.49 44.20
CA ASN A 9 -31.91 -25.50 45.31
C ASN A 9 -30.73 -25.10 46.26
N ARG A 10 -30.43 -23.78 46.24
CA ARG A 10 -30.30 -22.80 47.36
C ARG A 10 -29.56 -23.14 48.69
N ARG A 11 -28.61 -22.27 49.09
CA ARG A 11 -28.76 -21.25 50.19
C ARG A 11 -27.55 -20.30 50.43
N ASN A 12 -27.87 -19.01 50.60
CA ASN A 12 -27.27 -17.94 51.44
C ASN A 12 -25.74 -17.77 51.65
N ARG A 13 -25.20 -16.57 51.33
CA ARG A 13 -24.80 -15.51 52.31
C ARG A 13 -24.44 -14.16 51.63
N LYS A 14 -24.23 -13.10 52.43
CA LYS A 14 -23.98 -11.69 52.01
C LYS A 14 -22.48 -11.28 52.07
N PRO A 15 -22.06 -10.17 51.43
CA PRO A 15 -20.64 -9.81 51.18
C PRO A 15 -20.06 -8.75 52.15
N SER A 16 -18.75 -8.46 52.02
CA SER A 16 -18.06 -7.31 52.64
C SER A 16 -16.91 -6.74 51.80
N SER A 17 -16.75 -5.41 51.85
CA SER A 17 -15.52 -4.58 51.77
C SER A 17 -14.44 -4.72 50.66
N ARG A 18 -14.32 -3.61 49.89
CA ARG A 18 -13.12 -2.85 49.40
C ARG A 18 -11.84 -2.91 50.29
N PRO A 19 -10.62 -2.44 49.87
CA PRO A 19 -10.29 -1.18 49.12
C PRO A 19 -9.23 -1.38 47.98
N SER A 20 -8.37 -0.46 47.46
CA SER A 20 -7.95 0.94 47.78
C SER A 20 -7.26 1.67 46.57
N GLN A 21 -6.60 2.81 46.84
CA GLN A 21 -5.62 3.63 46.04
C GLN A 21 -6.21 4.70 45.07
N ARG A 22 -6.06 6.03 45.35
CA ARG A 22 -4.94 7.01 45.14
C ARG A 22 -4.90 7.57 43.69
N ALA A 23 -4.64 8.85 43.37
CA ALA A 23 -4.08 10.02 44.10
C ALA A 23 -4.74 11.40 43.66
N PRO A 24 -4.34 12.60 44.19
CA PRO A 24 -5.15 13.85 44.15
C PRO A 24 -4.51 15.07 43.41
N ILE A 25 -4.97 16.32 43.74
CA ILE A 25 -4.51 17.72 43.42
C ILE A 25 -5.56 18.52 42.58
N ASP A 26 -6.00 19.77 42.89
CA ASP A 26 -5.91 20.63 44.09
C ASP A 26 -6.95 21.81 44.03
N LYS A 27 -7.14 22.56 45.15
CA LYS A 27 -7.87 23.85 45.40
C LYS A 27 -8.78 24.47 44.31
N SER A 28 -10.04 24.79 44.67
CA SER A 28 -10.38 26.10 45.31
C SER A 28 -11.89 26.44 45.25
N SER A 29 -12.56 26.50 46.41
CA SER A 29 -13.75 27.35 46.66
C SER A 29 -14.10 27.31 48.16
N ALA A 30 -14.75 28.37 48.68
CA ALA A 30 -15.00 28.52 50.11
C ALA A 30 -16.49 28.59 50.48
N GLN A 31 -16.75 28.48 51.79
CA GLN A 31 -17.96 28.87 52.55
C GLN A 31 -19.10 27.85 52.76
N ALA A 32 -19.72 28.02 53.96
CA ALA A 32 -21.09 27.68 54.34
C ALA A 32 -21.48 26.20 54.55
N VAL A 33 -20.79 25.51 55.47
CA VAL A 33 -21.36 24.35 56.18
C VAL A 33 -22.62 24.74 56.96
N LYS A 34 -23.67 23.92 56.91
CA LYS A 34 -24.71 23.90 57.97
C LYS A 34 -25.39 22.53 58.10
N GLU A 35 -24.84 21.67 58.96
CA GLU A 35 -25.52 20.47 59.45
C GLU A 35 -26.01 20.64 60.90
N ARG A 36 -26.74 19.65 61.42
CA ARG A 36 -27.54 19.70 62.66
C ARG A 36 -26.69 19.67 63.95
N PRO A 37 -27.35 19.98 65.09
CA PRO A 37 -27.37 19.00 66.17
C PRO A 37 -28.78 18.56 66.61
N GLN A 38 -28.84 17.35 67.18
CA GLN A 38 -29.74 16.95 68.27
C GLN A 38 -28.87 16.78 69.54
N PRO A 39 -29.39 16.30 70.69
CA PRO A 39 -30.41 16.94 71.53
C PRO A 39 -29.96 17.03 73.01
N GLU A 40 -30.55 17.93 73.80
CA GLU A 40 -30.49 17.87 75.27
C GLU A 40 -31.86 18.12 75.93
N ALA A 41 -32.03 17.67 77.18
CA ALA A 41 -33.30 17.60 77.88
C ALA A 41 -33.44 18.62 79.03
N LYS A 42 -34.68 19.03 79.36
CA LYS A 42 -35.08 19.56 80.69
C LYS A 42 -36.61 19.65 80.86
N PRO A 43 -37.18 19.30 82.04
CA PRO A 43 -38.63 19.22 82.26
C PRO A 43 -39.23 20.45 82.97
N GLU A 44 -39.31 21.62 82.32
CA GLU A 44 -39.83 22.86 82.97
C GLU A 44 -41.06 23.51 82.30
N ARG A 45 -41.42 23.13 81.06
CA ARG A 45 -42.37 23.93 80.26
C ARG A 45 -43.84 23.92 80.72
N MET A 46 -44.31 22.92 81.48
CA MET A 46 -45.72 22.85 81.86
C MET A 46 -46.11 23.79 83.01
N ALA A 47 -45.18 24.08 83.95
CA ALA A 47 -45.44 24.99 85.07
C ALA A 47 -45.76 26.42 84.60
N ILE A 48 -45.01 26.92 83.61
CA ILE A 48 -45.14 28.28 83.05
C ILE A 48 -46.50 28.47 82.34
N VAL A 49 -47.06 27.42 81.74
CA VAL A 49 -48.37 27.47 81.07
C VAL A 49 -49.51 27.61 82.10
N LEU A 50 -49.43 26.88 83.22
CA LEU A 50 -50.47 26.89 84.26
C LEU A 50 -50.51 28.23 85.04
N ASP A 51 -49.36 28.84 85.33
CA ASP A 51 -49.27 30.17 85.95
C ASP A 51 -49.87 31.26 85.04
N ARG A 52 -49.55 31.23 83.74
CA ARG A 52 -50.14 32.16 82.75
C ARG A 52 -51.66 32.03 82.67
N PHE A 53 -52.20 30.80 82.69
CA PHE A 53 -53.65 30.58 82.72
C PHE A 53 -54.31 31.14 83.99
N HIS A 54 -53.67 30.98 85.16
CA HIS A 54 -54.21 31.53 86.42
C HIS A 54 -54.20 33.05 86.45
N LYS A 55 -53.12 33.69 85.96
CA LYS A 55 -53.03 35.16 85.85
C LYS A 55 -54.04 35.72 84.84
N ALA A 56 -54.18 35.10 83.66
CA ALA A 56 -55.19 35.49 82.67
C ALA A 56 -56.63 35.37 83.23
N ARG A 57 -56.95 34.27 83.91
CA ARG A 57 -58.25 34.08 84.58
C ARG A 57 -58.49 35.13 85.67
N LYS A 58 -57.48 35.50 86.47
CA LYS A 58 -57.64 36.51 87.53
C LYS A 58 -57.87 37.92 86.96
N TRP A 59 -57.29 38.24 85.81
CA TRP A 59 -57.51 39.49 85.10
C TRP A 59 -58.92 39.57 84.46
N LEU A 60 -59.35 38.53 83.75
CA LEU A 60 -60.64 38.46 83.04
C LEU A 60 -61.88 38.65 83.92
N PHE A 61 -61.78 38.37 85.22
CA PHE A 61 -62.89 38.54 86.19
C PHE A 61 -62.70 39.72 87.16
N SER A 62 -61.69 40.58 86.97
CA SER A 62 -61.41 41.72 87.85
C SER A 62 -61.71 43.10 87.24
N ASP A 63 -62.00 43.18 85.94
CA ASP A 63 -62.38 44.42 85.26
C ASP A 63 -63.56 44.18 84.30
N TRP A 64 -64.67 44.87 84.53
CA TRP A 64 -65.90 44.77 83.72
C TRP A 64 -65.67 45.09 82.24
N ARG A 65 -64.66 45.89 81.93
CA ARG A 65 -64.25 46.21 80.54
C ARG A 65 -63.73 44.97 79.79
N ALA A 66 -63.11 44.02 80.50
CA ALA A 66 -62.65 42.77 79.89
C ALA A 66 -63.82 41.86 79.45
N LEU A 67 -64.93 41.88 80.19
CA LEU A 67 -66.14 41.14 79.82
C LEU A 67 -66.83 41.75 78.58
N ILE A 68 -66.83 43.07 78.45
CA ILE A 68 -67.34 43.76 77.24
C ILE A 68 -66.42 43.49 76.04
N ALA A 69 -65.11 43.53 76.21
CA ALA A 69 -64.17 43.16 75.15
C ALA A 69 -64.34 41.70 74.70
N LEU A 70 -64.61 40.78 75.64
CA LEU A 70 -64.90 39.39 75.34
C LEU A 70 -66.22 39.22 74.57
N SER A 71 -67.29 39.92 74.96
CA SER A 71 -68.59 39.83 74.26
C SER A 71 -68.52 40.38 72.83
N LEU A 72 -67.78 41.47 72.61
CA LEU A 72 -67.49 42.01 71.28
C LEU A 72 -66.60 41.06 70.45
N ALA A 73 -65.61 40.40 71.05
CA ALA A 73 -64.80 39.40 70.37
C ALA A 73 -65.61 38.16 69.96
N VAL A 74 -66.53 37.68 70.81
CA VAL A 74 -67.41 36.53 70.52
C VAL A 74 -68.44 36.87 69.44
N THR A 75 -69.09 38.05 69.51
CA THR A 75 -70.07 38.47 68.49
C THR A 75 -69.41 38.82 67.16
N GLY A 76 -68.25 39.50 67.18
CA GLY A 76 -67.48 39.84 65.97
C GLY A 76 -66.85 38.62 65.29
N SER A 77 -66.47 37.58 66.04
CA SER A 77 -66.00 36.32 65.44
C SER A 77 -67.14 35.48 64.85
N ALA A 78 -68.34 35.52 65.43
CA ALA A 78 -69.51 34.87 64.85
C ALA A 78 -69.93 35.48 63.50
N THR A 79 -69.93 36.81 63.37
CA THR A 79 -70.21 37.48 62.08
C THR A 79 -69.09 37.26 61.07
N ALA A 80 -67.81 37.29 61.49
CA ALA A 80 -66.69 36.97 60.62
C ALA A 80 -66.73 35.52 60.09
N LEU A 81 -67.10 34.54 60.93
CA LEU A 81 -67.28 33.15 60.51
C LEU A 81 -68.46 32.97 59.56
N SER A 82 -69.58 33.66 59.80
CA SER A 82 -70.74 33.62 58.90
C SER A 82 -70.42 34.22 57.52
N LEU A 83 -69.70 35.36 57.49
CA LEU A 83 -69.23 35.98 56.25
C LEU A 83 -68.19 35.10 55.53
N ALA A 84 -67.30 34.45 56.28
CA ALA A 84 -66.35 33.48 55.72
C ALA A 84 -67.02 32.23 55.14
N PHE A 85 -68.20 31.84 55.61
CA PHE A 85 -69.02 30.79 54.98
C PHE A 85 -69.73 31.28 53.71
N LEU A 86 -70.15 32.54 53.64
CA LEU A 86 -70.73 33.14 52.42
C LEU A 86 -69.68 33.33 51.30
N PHE A 87 -68.44 33.68 51.65
CA PHE A 87 -67.32 33.72 50.69
C PHE A 87 -66.68 32.35 50.43
N LYS A 88 -67.17 31.28 51.06
CA LYS A 88 -66.70 29.92 50.79
C LYS A 88 -67.41 29.41 49.53
N LEU A 89 -66.70 29.51 48.40
CA LEU A 89 -67.13 28.96 47.11
C LEU A 89 -67.73 27.55 47.30
N PRO A 90 -68.86 27.23 46.63
CA PRO A 90 -69.48 25.92 46.75
C PRO A 90 -68.45 24.84 46.41
N ALA A 91 -68.40 23.80 47.25
CA ALA A 91 -67.36 22.78 47.14
C ALA A 91 -67.41 22.12 45.75
N VAL A 92 -66.31 22.23 45.00
CA VAL A 92 -66.13 21.57 43.70
C VAL A 92 -66.47 20.09 43.88
N PRO A 93 -67.39 19.50 43.09
CA PRO A 93 -67.85 18.14 43.34
C PRO A 93 -66.68 17.17 43.31
N ASN A 94 -66.58 16.31 44.33
CA ASN A 94 -65.51 15.33 44.43
C ASN A 94 -65.75 14.15 43.47
N CYS A 95 -65.58 14.41 42.17
CA CYS A 95 -65.82 13.47 41.08
C CYS A 95 -65.29 12.03 41.31
N PRO A 96 -64.06 11.80 41.83
CA PRO A 96 -63.57 10.43 42.10
C PRO A 96 -64.28 9.68 43.24
N SER A 97 -65.24 10.28 43.95
CA SER A 97 -66.03 9.62 45.00
C SER A 97 -67.54 9.56 44.71
N ILE A 98 -67.96 9.75 43.45
CA ILE A 98 -69.39 9.76 43.06
C ILE A 98 -69.91 8.35 42.78
N PHE A 99 -71.07 7.99 43.33
CA PHE A 99 -71.81 6.79 42.96
C PHE A 99 -72.62 7.03 41.68
N TRP A 100 -72.01 6.74 40.53
CA TRP A 100 -72.54 7.06 39.20
C TRP A 100 -74.01 6.68 38.91
N PRO A 101 -74.56 5.54 39.38
CA PRO A 101 -75.97 5.19 39.15
C PRO A 101 -76.98 6.21 39.68
N LEU A 102 -76.62 7.02 40.68
CA LEU A 102 -77.47 8.09 41.23
C LEU A 102 -77.01 9.51 40.83
N ALA A 103 -75.95 9.63 40.02
CA ALA A 103 -75.44 10.93 39.57
C ALA A 103 -76.30 11.51 38.43
N SER A 104 -76.74 12.76 38.57
CA SER A 104 -77.50 13.47 37.54
C SER A 104 -76.68 13.67 36.26
N ALA A 105 -77.37 13.81 35.13
CA ALA A 105 -76.73 14.05 33.83
C ALA A 105 -75.82 15.28 33.81
N SER A 106 -76.24 16.39 34.44
CA SER A 106 -75.42 17.60 34.57
C SER A 106 -74.16 17.38 35.40
N LEU A 107 -74.23 16.59 36.47
CA LEU A 107 -73.07 16.24 37.30
C LEU A 107 -72.11 15.27 36.56
N ARG A 108 -72.64 14.33 35.75
CA ARG A 108 -71.83 13.48 34.88
C ARG A 108 -71.07 14.29 33.83
N ILE A 109 -71.76 15.19 33.13
CA ILE A 109 -71.14 16.09 32.13
C ILE A 109 -70.06 16.95 32.80
N HIS A 110 -70.36 17.61 33.91
CA HIS A 110 -69.39 18.49 34.58
C HIS A 110 -68.14 17.74 35.10
N CYS A 111 -68.31 16.54 35.66
CA CYS A 111 -67.16 15.72 36.05
C CYS A 111 -66.37 15.16 34.84
N ALA A 112 -67.04 14.93 33.71
CA ALA A 112 -66.38 14.55 32.47
C ALA A 112 -65.59 15.71 31.85
N GLU A 113 -66.11 16.94 31.87
CA GLU A 113 -65.37 18.16 31.50
C GLU A 113 -64.10 18.33 32.34
N ILE A 114 -64.18 18.11 33.66
CA ILE A 114 -63.03 18.15 34.58
C ILE A 114 -62.00 17.04 34.27
N ALA A 115 -62.44 15.87 33.81
CA ALA A 115 -61.53 14.80 33.37
C ALA A 115 -60.87 15.16 32.03
N ALA A 116 -61.66 15.54 31.03
CA ALA A 116 -61.19 15.96 29.70
C ALA A 116 -60.21 17.13 29.77
N GLY A 117 -60.45 18.12 30.64
CA GLY A 117 -59.61 19.30 30.83
C GLY A 117 -58.16 19.02 31.27
N LYS A 118 -57.82 17.78 31.66
CA LYS A 118 -56.43 17.34 31.87
C LYS A 118 -55.68 17.05 30.56
N ARG A 119 -56.40 16.95 29.44
CA ARG A 119 -55.91 16.70 28.06
C ARG A 119 -54.97 15.49 27.96
N THR A 120 -55.38 14.35 28.55
CA THR A 120 -54.68 13.06 28.39
C THR A 120 -55.60 12.02 27.77
N THR A 121 -55.04 11.11 26.98
CA THR A 121 -55.78 10.00 26.37
C THR A 121 -56.56 9.18 27.39
N LYS A 122 -56.06 9.02 28.62
CA LYS A 122 -56.77 8.28 29.67
C LYS A 122 -57.99 9.06 30.15
N ASP A 123 -57.80 10.32 30.52
CA ASP A 123 -58.85 11.13 31.16
C ASP A 123 -59.92 11.59 30.15
N LEU A 124 -59.57 11.74 28.86
CA LEU A 124 -60.53 11.95 27.76
C LEU A 124 -61.40 10.70 27.51
N LEU A 125 -60.84 9.49 27.59
CA LEU A 125 -61.63 8.26 27.56
C LEU A 125 -62.53 8.15 28.80
N GLU A 126 -62.01 8.46 29.99
CA GLU A 126 -62.79 8.51 31.23
C GLU A 126 -63.98 9.48 31.09
N ALA A 127 -63.78 10.67 30.51
CA ALA A 127 -64.83 11.63 30.21
C ALA A 127 -65.91 11.07 29.25
N ILE A 128 -65.50 10.45 28.13
CA ILE A 128 -66.44 9.84 27.16
C ILE A 128 -67.24 8.70 27.80
N GLU A 129 -66.59 7.82 28.59
CA GLU A 129 -67.24 6.69 29.26
C GLU A 129 -68.32 7.14 30.25
N LEU A 130 -68.14 8.27 30.94
CA LEU A 130 -69.14 8.83 31.86
C LEU A 130 -70.41 9.30 31.12
N VAL A 131 -70.25 10.02 30.01
CA VAL A 131 -71.38 10.69 29.34
C VAL A 131 -72.08 9.82 28.29
N LYS A 132 -71.39 8.85 27.64
CA LYS A 132 -72.00 7.95 26.62
C LYS A 132 -73.17 7.10 27.13
N THR A 133 -73.39 7.08 28.46
CA THR A 133 -74.44 6.32 29.14
C THR A 133 -75.80 7.02 29.16
N LEU A 134 -75.91 8.25 28.63
CA LEU A 134 -77.17 8.99 28.54
C LEU A 134 -78.07 8.43 27.41
N PRO A 135 -79.35 8.11 27.70
CA PRO A 135 -80.32 7.68 26.69
C PRO A 135 -80.61 8.74 25.60
N PRO A 136 -80.99 8.33 24.37
CA PRO A 136 -81.31 9.25 23.27
C PRO A 136 -82.49 10.20 23.51
N ASP A 137 -83.40 9.85 24.41
CA ASP A 137 -84.55 10.66 24.84
C ASP A 137 -84.22 11.69 25.92
N HIS A 138 -82.96 11.73 26.40
CA HIS A 138 -82.54 12.65 27.46
C HIS A 138 -82.29 14.09 26.94
N PRO A 139 -82.78 15.16 27.59
CA PRO A 139 -82.64 16.54 27.09
C PRO A 139 -81.21 17.07 26.86
N LEU A 140 -80.19 16.43 27.44
CA LEU A 140 -78.77 16.77 27.23
C LEU A 140 -78.04 15.81 26.28
N TYR A 141 -78.76 14.97 25.52
CA TYR A 141 -78.17 13.97 24.64
C TYR A 141 -77.38 14.58 23.47
N ASP A 142 -77.90 15.61 22.79
CA ASP A 142 -77.18 16.26 21.69
C ASP A 142 -75.92 16.98 22.16
N GLU A 143 -75.93 17.60 23.34
CA GLU A 143 -74.73 18.22 23.92
C GLU A 143 -73.70 17.17 24.32
N THR A 144 -74.15 16.07 24.92
CA THR A 144 -73.31 14.90 25.19
C THR A 144 -72.65 14.36 23.92
N LYS A 145 -73.40 14.28 22.81
CA LYS A 145 -72.89 13.85 21.50
C LYS A 145 -71.82 14.81 20.94
N ARG A 146 -71.97 16.12 21.14
CA ARG A 146 -70.94 17.13 20.78
C ARG A 146 -69.67 16.95 21.62
N LEU A 147 -69.80 16.76 22.94
CA LEU A 147 -68.67 16.54 23.84
C LEU A 147 -67.91 15.25 23.51
N ILE A 148 -68.63 14.15 23.20
CA ILE A 148 -68.00 12.89 22.76
C ILE A 148 -67.20 13.09 21.47
N GLU A 149 -67.75 13.80 20.48
CA GLU A 149 -67.02 14.11 19.24
C GLU A 149 -65.78 14.98 19.53
N LEU A 150 -65.92 16.04 20.32
CA LEU A 150 -64.82 16.94 20.69
C LEU A 150 -63.67 16.17 21.35
N TRP A 151 -63.95 15.39 22.40
CA TRP A 151 -62.94 14.63 23.13
C TRP A 151 -62.34 13.49 22.27
N ALA A 152 -63.10 12.93 21.33
CA ALA A 152 -62.59 11.97 20.36
C ALA A 152 -61.63 12.61 19.33
N GLN A 153 -61.86 13.87 18.92
CA GLN A 153 -60.91 14.65 18.12
C GLN A 153 -59.66 15.01 18.95
N GLU A 154 -59.80 15.42 20.22
CA GLU A 154 -58.65 15.67 21.10
C GLU A 154 -57.74 14.44 21.27
N ILE A 155 -58.30 13.23 21.34
CA ILE A 155 -57.52 11.98 21.33
C ILE A 155 -56.75 11.83 20.02
N LEU A 156 -57.34 12.14 18.86
CA LEU A 156 -56.63 12.11 17.57
C LEU A 156 -55.52 13.15 17.46
N ASP A 157 -55.67 14.30 18.11
CA ASP A 157 -54.69 15.39 18.08
C ASP A 157 -53.55 15.16 19.09
N LEU A 158 -53.80 14.50 20.22
CA LEU A 158 -52.74 13.89 21.04
C LEU A 158 -51.96 12.82 20.26
N GLY A 159 -52.64 12.08 19.37
CA GLY A 159 -52.00 11.16 18.43
C GLY A 159 -51.10 11.88 17.42
N GLU A 160 -51.56 12.99 16.83
CA GLU A 160 -50.74 13.82 15.93
C GLU A 160 -49.57 14.46 16.68
N GLU A 161 -49.75 14.97 17.91
CA GLU A 161 -48.66 15.46 18.76
C GLU A 161 -47.61 14.37 19.05
N ALA A 162 -48.04 13.14 19.36
CA ALA A 162 -47.13 12.02 19.53
C ALA A 162 -46.34 11.72 18.23
N PHE A 163 -47.02 11.69 17.08
CA PHE A 163 -46.38 11.48 15.78
C PHE A 163 -45.35 12.57 15.48
N GLN A 164 -45.72 13.84 15.61
CA GLN A 164 -44.85 15.01 15.38
C GLN A 164 -43.63 15.04 16.31
N ASN A 165 -43.75 14.49 17.53
CA ASN A 165 -42.67 14.31 18.49
C ASN A 165 -41.84 13.01 18.27
N GLY A 166 -42.00 12.32 17.13
CA GLY A 166 -41.21 11.14 16.78
C GLY A 166 -41.73 9.81 17.32
N LYS A 167 -42.92 9.79 17.93
CA LYS A 167 -43.49 8.63 18.62
C LYS A 167 -44.61 7.98 17.80
N LEU A 168 -44.25 7.42 16.63
CA LEU A 168 -45.22 6.76 15.74
C LEU A 168 -46.00 5.63 16.43
N GLY A 169 -45.38 4.88 17.35
CA GLY A 169 -46.03 3.85 18.15
C GLY A 169 -47.15 4.43 19.03
N ASP A 170 -46.80 5.33 19.95
CA ASP A 170 -47.71 6.04 20.86
C ASP A 170 -48.86 6.72 20.07
N ALA A 171 -48.57 7.29 18.90
CA ALA A 171 -49.55 7.93 18.02
C ALA A 171 -50.61 6.94 17.49
N ILE A 172 -50.16 5.80 16.95
CA ILE A 172 -51.04 4.74 16.44
C ILE A 172 -51.84 4.11 17.58
N GLU A 173 -51.21 3.87 18.74
CA GLU A 173 -51.90 3.34 19.93
C GLU A 173 -52.98 4.30 20.44
N THR A 174 -52.68 5.60 20.43
CA THR A 174 -53.63 6.66 20.84
C THR A 174 -54.80 6.76 19.87
N ALA A 175 -54.56 6.79 18.57
CA ALA A 175 -55.63 6.83 17.57
C ALA A 175 -56.51 5.56 17.57
N ASN A 176 -55.94 4.38 17.85
CA ASN A 176 -56.71 3.14 17.99
C ASN A 176 -57.62 3.09 19.23
N LYS A 177 -57.43 3.98 20.21
CA LYS A 177 -58.30 4.08 21.40
C LYS A 177 -59.54 4.95 21.17
N VAL A 178 -59.61 5.70 20.06
CA VAL A 178 -60.76 6.54 19.73
C VAL A 178 -62.05 5.70 19.70
N PRO A 179 -63.08 6.06 20.49
CA PRO A 179 -64.34 5.31 20.53
C PRO A 179 -65.01 5.22 19.16
N LYS A 180 -65.71 4.11 18.90
CA LYS A 180 -66.38 3.82 17.61
C LYS A 180 -67.70 4.58 17.44
N ILE A 181 -67.73 5.85 17.83
CA ILE A 181 -68.91 6.72 17.88
C ILE A 181 -68.48 8.09 17.32
N GLY A 182 -69.35 8.72 16.52
CA GLY A 182 -69.07 10.02 15.92
C GLY A 182 -68.24 9.97 14.63
N SER A 183 -67.90 11.14 14.11
CA SER A 183 -67.08 11.32 12.91
C SER A 183 -65.58 11.21 13.17
N ALA A 184 -65.12 11.41 14.41
CA ALA A 184 -63.70 11.24 14.77
C ALA A 184 -63.19 9.83 14.40
N TYR A 185 -63.98 8.78 14.66
CA TYR A 185 -63.59 7.41 14.35
C TYR A 185 -63.28 7.17 12.86
N THR A 186 -63.97 7.86 11.94
CA THR A 186 -63.75 7.66 10.49
C THR A 186 -62.40 8.23 10.02
N GLN A 187 -61.77 9.10 10.81
CA GLN A 187 -60.45 9.67 10.51
C GLN A 187 -59.28 8.78 10.98
N VAL A 188 -59.53 7.82 11.90
CA VAL A 188 -58.49 7.01 12.56
C VAL A 188 -57.59 6.30 11.54
N GLU A 189 -58.19 5.55 10.60
CA GLU A 189 -57.43 4.81 9.59
C GLU A 189 -56.66 5.76 8.65
N GLY A 190 -57.28 6.88 8.27
CA GLY A 190 -56.68 7.91 7.43
C GLY A 190 -55.45 8.55 8.07
N LYS A 191 -55.54 9.00 9.34
CA LYS A 191 -54.42 9.54 10.10
C LYS A 191 -53.31 8.49 10.27
N ILE A 192 -53.63 7.26 10.67
CA ILE A 192 -52.65 6.15 10.80
C ILE A 192 -51.94 5.85 9.47
N LYS A 193 -52.67 5.83 8.35
CA LYS A 193 -52.10 5.59 7.00
C LYS A 193 -51.19 6.74 6.56
N ARG A 194 -51.58 8.00 6.80
CA ARG A 194 -50.75 9.19 6.57
C ARG A 194 -49.46 9.12 7.37
N TRP A 195 -49.53 8.91 8.69
CA TRP A 195 -48.36 8.84 9.56
C TRP A 195 -47.37 7.75 9.14
N LYS A 196 -47.86 6.52 8.86
CA LYS A 196 -47.01 5.42 8.37
C LYS A 196 -46.33 5.74 7.02
N SER A 197 -47.04 6.39 6.10
CA SER A 197 -46.51 6.76 4.78
C SER A 197 -45.42 7.84 4.87
N ILE A 198 -45.66 8.90 5.65
CA ILE A 198 -44.69 9.96 5.91
C ILE A 198 -43.43 9.38 6.59
N TRP A 199 -43.62 8.53 7.60
CA TRP A 199 -42.52 7.90 8.33
C TRP A 199 -41.66 6.99 7.45
N SER A 200 -42.28 6.11 6.66
CA SER A 200 -41.58 5.23 5.71
C SER A 200 -40.78 6.02 4.66
N SER A 201 -41.33 7.15 4.19
CA SER A 201 -40.64 8.05 3.27
C SER A 201 -39.42 8.72 3.93
N ALA A 202 -39.56 9.19 5.17
CA ALA A 202 -38.47 9.79 5.93
C ALA A 202 -37.34 8.79 6.24
N GLU A 203 -37.68 7.55 6.65
CA GLU A 203 -36.70 6.47 6.79
C GLU A 203 -35.99 6.14 5.48
N SER A 204 -36.69 6.16 4.34
CA SER A 204 -36.08 5.91 3.03
C SER A 204 -35.04 6.99 2.68
N LEU A 205 -35.38 8.27 2.88
CA LEU A 205 -34.44 9.39 2.68
C LEU A 205 -33.22 9.29 3.60
N TYR A 206 -33.43 8.97 4.88
CA TYR A 206 -32.35 8.81 5.85
C TYR A 206 -31.40 7.66 5.47
N ARG A 207 -31.93 6.49 5.08
CA ARG A 207 -31.13 5.34 4.62
C ARG A 207 -30.35 5.66 3.34
N LYS A 208 -30.96 6.34 2.36
CA LYS A 208 -30.29 6.79 1.14
C LYS A 208 -29.11 7.72 1.43
N ALA A 209 -29.25 8.61 2.41
CA ALA A 209 -28.16 9.48 2.83
C ALA A 209 -26.99 8.69 3.45
N GLU A 210 -27.28 7.71 4.32
CA GLU A 210 -26.24 6.80 4.83
C GLU A 210 -25.58 5.96 3.73
N ASP A 211 -26.34 5.46 2.76
CA ASP A 211 -25.82 4.67 1.63
C ASP A 211 -24.98 5.51 0.67
N ALA A 212 -25.21 6.81 0.57
CA ALA A 212 -24.33 7.74 -0.13
C ALA A 212 -23.03 7.99 0.65
N LEU A 213 -23.10 8.14 1.99
CA LEU A 213 -21.90 8.23 2.85
C LEU A 213 -21.01 6.99 2.76
N ARG A 214 -21.60 5.78 2.74
CA ARG A 214 -20.89 4.51 2.54
C ARG A 214 -20.15 4.43 1.18
N LYS A 215 -20.53 5.26 0.21
CA LYS A 215 -19.96 5.34 -1.15
C LYS A 215 -19.02 6.54 -1.34
N GLU A 216 -18.54 7.14 -0.25
CA GLU A 216 -17.72 8.37 -0.25
C GLU A 216 -18.43 9.63 -0.80
N ASP A 217 -19.75 9.57 -1.11
CA ASP A 217 -20.51 10.68 -1.69
C ASP A 217 -21.31 11.46 -0.63
N TRP A 218 -20.63 12.41 0.01
CA TRP A 218 -21.25 13.35 0.95
C TRP A 218 -22.21 14.36 0.27
N ARG A 219 -22.14 14.56 -1.06
CA ARG A 219 -22.99 15.54 -1.77
C ARG A 219 -24.40 14.98 -1.99
N SER A 220 -24.50 13.74 -2.44
CA SER A 220 -25.78 13.03 -2.49
C SER A 220 -26.34 12.82 -1.08
N ALA A 221 -25.51 12.52 -0.08
CA ALA A 221 -25.95 12.40 1.31
C ALA A 221 -26.60 13.69 1.84
N LEU A 222 -25.97 14.86 1.60
CA LEU A 222 -26.52 16.16 1.97
C LEU A 222 -27.82 16.49 1.21
N THR A 223 -27.94 16.04 -0.04
CA THR A 223 -29.13 16.25 -0.88
C THR A 223 -30.33 15.43 -0.37
N GLU A 224 -30.13 14.15 -0.02
CA GLU A 224 -31.17 13.30 0.58
C GLU A 224 -31.52 13.76 2.01
N ALA A 225 -30.54 14.24 2.79
CA ALA A 225 -30.78 14.86 4.09
C ALA A 225 -31.64 16.13 3.98
N GLY A 226 -31.36 17.01 3.00
CA GLY A 226 -32.14 18.23 2.77
C GLY A 226 -33.62 17.96 2.49
N ARG A 227 -33.96 16.82 1.85
CA ARG A 227 -35.35 16.41 1.62
C ARG A 227 -36.12 16.07 2.90
N LEU A 228 -35.44 15.75 4.02
CA LEU A 228 -36.09 15.57 5.34
C LEU A 228 -36.73 16.87 5.85
N LEU A 229 -36.24 18.05 5.41
CA LEU A 229 -36.85 19.34 5.78
C LEU A 229 -38.24 19.53 5.12
N SER A 230 -38.53 18.80 4.05
CA SER A 230 -39.84 18.80 3.36
C SER A 230 -40.78 17.67 3.82
N ILE A 231 -40.35 16.81 4.74
CA ILE A 231 -41.19 15.78 5.36
C ILE A 231 -42.13 16.46 6.37
N ASP A 232 -43.42 16.14 6.31
CA ASP A 232 -44.47 16.64 7.22
C ASP A 232 -44.41 15.96 8.61
N ASN A 233 -43.27 16.13 9.29
CA ASN A 233 -43.04 15.66 10.65
C ASN A 233 -41.90 16.43 11.35
N ARG A 234 -42.20 17.13 12.45
CA ARG A 234 -41.25 17.98 13.18
C ARG A 234 -39.99 17.25 13.66
N PHE A 235 -40.11 16.03 14.18
CA PHE A 235 -38.97 15.23 14.64
C PHE A 235 -38.02 14.84 13.50
N TRP A 236 -38.54 14.56 12.31
CA TRP A 236 -37.71 14.32 11.13
C TRP A 236 -37.04 15.60 10.61
N GLN A 237 -37.78 16.71 10.54
CA GLN A 237 -37.26 18.03 10.14
C GLN A 237 -36.18 18.60 11.08
N THR A 238 -36.23 18.27 12.37
CA THR A 238 -35.35 18.87 13.38
C THR A 238 -34.34 17.87 13.94
N THR A 239 -34.78 16.95 14.81
CA THR A 239 -33.89 16.02 15.54
C THR A 239 -33.13 15.10 14.59
N LYS A 240 -33.81 14.42 13.66
CA LYS A 240 -33.15 13.47 12.75
C LYS A 240 -32.36 14.16 11.65
N TYR A 241 -32.83 15.30 11.15
CA TYR A 241 -32.03 16.13 10.24
C TYR A 241 -30.71 16.58 10.88
N GLN A 242 -30.73 17.09 12.12
CA GLN A 242 -29.50 17.50 12.80
C GLN A 242 -28.56 16.33 13.10
N GLU A 243 -29.10 15.18 13.53
CA GLU A 243 -28.30 13.96 13.73
C GLU A 243 -27.60 13.53 12.43
N LEU A 244 -28.32 13.55 11.31
CA LEU A 244 -27.79 13.19 10.00
C LEU A 244 -26.78 14.22 9.48
N SER A 245 -27.03 15.52 9.67
CA SER A 245 -26.12 16.61 9.28
C SER A 245 -24.78 16.53 10.03
N ASN A 246 -24.82 16.22 11.33
CA ASN A 246 -23.62 15.95 12.13
C ASN A 246 -22.83 14.74 11.59
N LYS A 247 -23.54 13.63 11.30
CA LYS A 247 -22.95 12.41 10.70
C LYS A 247 -22.31 12.68 9.33
N ILE A 248 -22.97 13.44 8.45
CA ILE A 248 -22.46 13.83 7.13
C ILE A 248 -21.19 14.68 7.27
N THR A 249 -21.19 15.64 8.20
CA THR A 249 -20.03 16.53 8.44
C THR A 249 -18.81 15.73 8.90
N ALA A 250 -18.95 14.88 9.93
CA ALA A 250 -17.86 14.03 10.42
C ALA A 250 -17.35 13.05 9.33
N THR A 251 -18.26 12.43 8.57
CA THR A 251 -17.87 11.50 7.50
C THR A 251 -17.16 12.22 6.34
N ARG A 252 -17.54 13.47 6.02
CA ARG A 252 -16.85 14.28 5.00
C ARG A 252 -15.39 14.55 5.37
N GLU A 253 -15.09 14.78 6.64
CA GLU A 253 -13.71 14.91 7.12
C GLU A 253 -12.94 13.60 6.92
N ASP A 254 -13.53 12.45 7.28
CA ASP A 254 -12.90 11.14 7.08
C ASP A 254 -12.70 10.79 5.60
N ILE A 255 -13.66 11.09 4.72
CA ILE A 255 -13.51 10.98 3.25
C ILE A 255 -12.33 11.85 2.76
N THR A 256 -12.15 13.04 3.34
CA THR A 256 -11.04 13.94 2.97
C THR A 256 -9.68 13.40 3.43
N LYS A 257 -9.59 12.82 4.65
CA LYS A 257 -8.40 12.11 5.12
C LYS A 257 -8.07 10.91 4.23
N LEU A 258 -9.09 10.12 3.88
CA LEU A 258 -8.97 8.92 3.05
C LEU A 258 -8.50 9.25 1.62
N ALA A 259 -9.03 10.33 1.03
CA ALA A 259 -8.56 10.84 -0.26
C ALA A 259 -7.10 11.32 -0.21
N LYS A 260 -6.69 12.09 0.82
CA LYS A 260 -5.28 12.47 0.97
C LYS A 260 -4.38 11.24 1.12
N ALA A 261 -4.81 10.24 1.88
CA ALA A 261 -4.04 9.02 2.08
C ALA A 261 -3.88 8.20 0.80
N LYS A 262 -4.93 8.02 -0.01
CA LYS A 262 -4.86 7.38 -1.34
C LYS A 262 -3.79 8.07 -2.22
N ASN A 263 -3.83 9.39 -2.34
CA ASN A 263 -2.85 10.16 -3.13
C ASN A 263 -1.41 10.02 -2.61
N LEU A 264 -1.20 9.95 -1.29
CA LEU A 264 0.11 9.72 -0.68
C LEU A 264 0.63 8.31 -0.99
N ILE A 265 -0.23 7.30 -0.93
CA ILE A 265 0.12 5.90 -1.26
C ILE A 265 0.47 5.78 -2.75
N GLU A 266 -0.26 6.45 -3.63
CA GLU A 266 0.05 6.54 -5.07
C GLU A 266 1.36 7.28 -5.36
N SER A 267 1.70 8.30 -4.55
CA SER A 267 2.99 9.01 -4.63
C SER A 267 4.18 8.14 -4.19
N GLY A 268 3.93 7.07 -3.43
CA GLY A 268 4.91 6.08 -3.01
C GLY A 268 5.96 6.59 -2.01
N GLY A 269 6.79 5.67 -1.51
CA GLY A 269 7.89 5.97 -0.59
C GLY A 269 7.48 6.04 0.88
N LEU A 270 8.43 5.69 1.75
CA LEU A 270 8.17 5.35 3.16
C LEU A 270 7.50 6.48 3.97
N GLN A 271 7.92 7.74 3.78
CA GLN A 271 7.34 8.89 4.48
C GLN A 271 5.88 9.15 4.08
N ASN A 272 5.54 8.97 2.80
CA ASN A 272 4.17 9.13 2.32
C ASN A 272 3.27 7.99 2.84
N PHE A 273 3.78 6.75 2.88
CA PHE A 273 3.08 5.64 3.51
C PHE A 273 2.84 5.87 5.01
N GLN A 274 3.85 6.36 5.76
CA GLN A 274 3.69 6.75 7.17
C GLN A 274 2.58 7.79 7.37
N GLU A 275 2.55 8.87 6.57
CA GLU A 275 1.49 9.88 6.70
C GLU A 275 0.11 9.33 6.30
N ALA A 276 0.05 8.52 5.22
CA ALA A 276 -1.19 7.87 4.81
C ALA A 276 -1.76 6.96 5.89
N ILE A 277 -0.93 6.07 6.48
CA ILE A 277 -1.32 5.20 7.59
C ILE A 277 -1.82 6.03 8.77
N LYS A 278 -1.10 7.10 9.15
CA LYS A 278 -1.51 8.01 10.24
C LYS A 278 -2.87 8.67 9.98
N LEU A 279 -3.13 9.12 8.76
CA LEU A 279 -4.43 9.70 8.36
C LEU A 279 -5.55 8.67 8.47
N VAL A 280 -5.35 7.47 7.92
CA VAL A 280 -6.38 6.43 7.83
C VAL A 280 -6.64 5.76 9.19
N SER A 281 -5.61 5.56 10.01
CA SER A 281 -5.76 5.10 11.40
C SER A 281 -6.48 6.10 12.32
N SER A 282 -6.67 7.35 11.89
CA SER A 282 -7.49 8.34 12.62
C SER A 282 -8.99 8.30 12.26
N ILE A 283 -9.40 7.42 11.33
CA ILE A 283 -10.80 7.19 10.96
C ILE A 283 -11.40 6.17 11.94
N GLY A 284 -12.36 6.61 12.76
CA GLY A 284 -12.97 5.77 13.80
C GLY A 284 -13.88 4.68 13.25
N ASN A 285 -14.06 3.59 14.01
CA ASN A 285 -14.91 2.45 13.63
C ASN A 285 -16.42 2.75 13.51
N GLN A 286 -16.86 3.94 13.93
CA GLN A 286 -18.23 4.45 13.73
C GLN A 286 -18.40 5.23 12.42
N SER A 287 -17.32 5.48 11.67
CA SER A 287 -17.37 6.21 10.40
C SER A 287 -17.94 5.34 9.28
N TYR A 288 -18.81 5.90 8.44
CA TYR A 288 -19.42 5.18 7.32
C TYR A 288 -18.41 4.73 6.25
N VAL A 289 -17.19 5.29 6.26
CA VAL A 289 -16.07 4.89 5.39
C VAL A 289 -15.02 4.03 6.09
N TYR A 290 -15.26 3.55 7.32
CA TYR A 290 -14.27 2.76 8.07
C TYR A 290 -13.85 1.46 7.37
N GLN A 291 -14.76 0.76 6.69
CA GLN A 291 -14.39 -0.40 5.87
C GLN A 291 -13.41 -0.01 4.75
N LYS A 292 -13.69 1.09 4.05
CA LYS A 292 -12.82 1.62 3.00
C LYS A 292 -11.47 2.09 3.53
N ALA A 293 -11.43 2.57 4.78
CA ALA A 293 -10.19 2.84 5.51
C ALA A 293 -9.36 1.56 5.75
N GLN A 294 -9.98 0.43 6.11
CA GLN A 294 -9.24 -0.84 6.25
C GLN A 294 -8.72 -1.35 4.90
N GLU A 295 -9.49 -1.21 3.82
CA GLU A 295 -9.04 -1.55 2.45
C GLU A 295 -7.81 -0.71 2.03
N VAL A 296 -7.78 0.59 2.35
CA VAL A 296 -6.63 1.48 2.06
C VAL A 296 -5.42 1.19 2.96
N LEU A 297 -5.61 0.71 4.20
CA LEU A 297 -4.51 0.24 5.05
C LEU A 297 -3.88 -1.05 4.53
N ALA A 298 -4.67 -1.95 3.95
CA ALA A 298 -4.15 -3.16 3.31
C ALA A 298 -3.35 -2.83 2.03
N ASP A 299 -3.87 -1.94 1.17
CA ASP A 299 -3.16 -1.44 -0.03
C ASP A 299 -1.83 -0.73 0.31
N ALA A 300 -1.84 0.13 1.34
CA ALA A 300 -0.62 0.75 1.86
C ALA A 300 0.39 -0.30 2.36
N GLY A 301 -0.07 -1.29 3.14
CA GLY A 301 0.77 -2.35 3.67
C GLY A 301 1.38 -3.24 2.57
N GLN A 302 0.63 -3.55 1.51
CA GLN A 302 1.14 -4.31 0.37
C GLN A 302 2.23 -3.50 -0.37
N LYS A 303 1.98 -2.23 -0.67
CA LYS A 303 2.97 -1.35 -1.33
C LYS A 303 4.24 -1.12 -0.48
N MET A 304 4.14 -1.28 0.84
CA MET A 304 5.29 -1.32 1.74
C MET A 304 6.04 -2.67 1.69
N LEU A 305 5.36 -3.82 1.57
CA LEU A 305 6.04 -5.09 1.26
C LEU A 305 6.78 -5.00 -0.08
N ASP A 306 6.15 -4.47 -1.12
CA ASP A 306 6.75 -4.31 -2.45
C ASP A 306 8.00 -3.40 -2.40
N LEU A 307 7.93 -2.29 -1.65
CA LEU A 307 9.08 -1.40 -1.40
C LEU A 307 10.23 -2.12 -0.66
N ALA A 308 9.89 -3.00 0.28
CA ALA A 308 10.86 -3.78 1.04
C ALA A 308 11.49 -4.90 0.18
N GLU A 309 10.73 -5.56 -0.69
CA GLU A 309 11.27 -6.53 -1.65
C GLU A 309 12.29 -5.85 -2.58
N ALA A 310 11.94 -4.68 -3.13
CA ALA A 310 12.84 -3.91 -3.96
C ALA A 310 14.12 -3.46 -3.20
N ALA A 311 14.10 -3.35 -1.87
CA ALA A 311 15.28 -3.11 -1.06
C ALA A 311 16.16 -4.37 -0.91
N LEU A 312 15.56 -5.56 -0.72
CA LEU A 312 16.30 -6.82 -0.71
C LEU A 312 16.97 -7.13 -2.06
N ASP A 313 16.33 -6.80 -3.18
CA ASP A 313 16.92 -6.96 -4.52
C ASP A 313 18.16 -6.07 -4.72
N ARG A 314 18.18 -4.90 -4.08
CA ARG A 314 19.36 -4.00 -4.00
C ARG A 314 20.39 -4.43 -2.95
N ARG A 315 20.19 -5.57 -2.28
CA ARG A 315 20.97 -6.07 -1.13
C ARG A 315 20.97 -5.15 0.11
N ASP A 316 19.90 -4.36 0.28
CA ASP A 316 19.69 -3.48 1.43
C ASP A 316 18.74 -4.13 2.45
N LEU A 317 19.30 -4.98 3.31
CA LEU A 317 18.55 -5.65 4.39
C LEU A 317 18.00 -4.64 5.41
N THR A 318 18.74 -3.57 5.71
CA THR A 318 18.37 -2.59 6.74
C THR A 318 17.10 -1.85 6.32
N THR A 319 17.07 -1.27 5.12
CA THR A 319 15.87 -0.60 4.60
C THR A 319 14.71 -1.57 4.46
N ALA A 320 14.95 -2.81 3.99
CA ALA A 320 13.90 -3.82 3.89
C ALA A 320 13.23 -4.11 5.25
N LEU A 321 14.03 -4.38 6.29
CA LEU A 321 13.52 -4.63 7.63
C LEU A 321 12.91 -3.39 8.28
N ASP A 322 13.40 -2.18 7.99
CA ASP A 322 12.85 -0.96 8.57
C ASP A 322 11.54 -0.50 7.90
N VAL A 323 11.29 -0.86 6.64
CA VAL A 323 10.00 -0.64 5.97
C VAL A 323 8.91 -1.55 6.56
N ILE A 324 9.14 -2.86 6.66
CA ILE A 324 8.11 -3.82 7.10
C ILE A 324 7.68 -3.63 8.56
N LYS A 325 8.59 -3.23 9.46
CA LYS A 325 8.29 -2.90 10.87
C LYS A 325 7.25 -1.79 11.02
N GLN A 326 7.01 -1.00 9.97
CA GLN A 326 6.09 0.12 9.96
C GLN A 326 4.71 -0.24 9.35
N ILE A 327 4.55 -1.47 8.84
CA ILE A 327 3.26 -1.98 8.36
C ILE A 327 2.36 -2.18 9.59
N PRO A 328 1.21 -1.50 9.67
CA PRO A 328 0.38 -1.51 10.88
C PRO A 328 -0.36 -2.83 11.02
N ALA A 329 -0.64 -3.24 12.27
CA ALA A 329 -1.44 -4.44 12.55
C ALA A 329 -2.79 -4.44 11.79
N ALA A 330 -3.42 -3.27 11.67
CA ALA A 330 -4.68 -3.06 10.95
C ALA A 330 -4.63 -3.32 9.43
N ALA A 331 -3.45 -3.47 8.82
CA ALA A 331 -3.33 -3.92 7.43
C ALA A 331 -3.63 -5.42 7.26
N ASN A 332 -3.67 -6.20 8.35
CA ASN A 332 -3.90 -7.66 8.39
C ASN A 332 -2.81 -8.52 7.69
N LEU A 333 -1.65 -7.94 7.37
CA LEU A 333 -0.52 -8.57 6.67
C LEU A 333 0.54 -9.18 7.62
N GLN A 334 0.15 -9.67 8.80
CA GLN A 334 1.13 -10.09 9.81
C GLN A 334 1.91 -11.33 9.42
N LYS A 335 1.29 -12.28 8.72
CA LYS A 335 1.95 -13.53 8.28
C LYS A 335 2.97 -13.25 7.18
N GLU A 336 2.64 -12.29 6.34
CA GLU A 336 3.42 -11.77 5.24
C GLU A 336 4.65 -11.03 5.78
N VAL A 337 4.50 -10.19 6.81
CA VAL A 337 5.62 -9.53 7.51
C VAL A 337 6.52 -10.54 8.23
N GLU A 338 5.95 -11.47 9.01
CA GLU A 338 6.70 -12.55 9.68
C GLU A 338 7.51 -13.40 8.69
N ASP A 339 6.89 -13.84 7.58
CA ASP A 339 7.55 -14.60 6.52
C ASP A 339 8.66 -13.80 5.84
N PHE A 340 8.38 -12.52 5.55
CA PHE A 340 9.35 -11.61 4.95
C PHE A 340 10.56 -11.45 5.88
N GLU A 341 10.36 -11.22 7.19
CA GLU A 341 11.47 -11.13 8.16
C GLU A 341 12.33 -12.39 8.14
N VAL A 342 11.71 -13.57 8.08
CA VAL A 342 12.42 -14.86 7.98
C VAL A 342 13.25 -14.96 6.70
N LEU A 343 12.70 -14.58 5.53
CA LEU A 343 13.42 -14.64 4.26
C LEU A 343 14.47 -13.54 4.09
N ALA A 344 14.18 -12.31 4.50
CA ALA A 344 15.10 -11.17 4.46
C ALA A 344 16.40 -11.49 5.21
N ASN A 345 16.27 -11.96 6.46
CA ASN A 345 17.43 -12.33 7.28
C ASN A 345 18.16 -13.58 6.75
N ALA A 346 17.50 -14.45 5.97
CA ALA A 346 18.16 -15.58 5.30
C ALA A 346 18.92 -15.13 4.03
N MET A 347 18.31 -14.28 3.21
CA MET A 347 18.94 -13.65 2.03
C MET A 347 20.18 -12.82 2.41
N GLY A 348 20.10 -12.07 3.51
CA GLY A 348 21.22 -11.25 4.00
C GLY A 348 22.50 -12.04 4.32
N ARG A 349 22.36 -13.30 4.76
CA ARG A 349 23.50 -14.19 5.06
C ARG A 349 24.24 -14.61 3.80
N VAL A 350 23.51 -15.09 2.80
CA VAL A 350 24.12 -15.71 1.60
C VAL A 350 24.78 -14.71 0.65
N TRP A 351 24.45 -13.41 0.71
CA TRP A 351 24.99 -12.40 -0.21
C TRP A 351 26.53 -12.35 -0.28
N ASN A 352 27.21 -12.65 0.83
CA ASN A 352 28.67 -12.81 0.94
C ASN A 352 29.04 -14.09 1.73
N GLY A 353 28.11 -15.02 1.91
CA GLY A 353 28.18 -16.08 2.92
C GLY A 353 29.07 -17.28 2.56
N SER A 354 29.46 -18.03 3.60
CA SER A 354 30.17 -19.31 3.47
C SER A 354 29.18 -20.49 3.25
N PRO A 355 29.64 -21.72 2.93
CA PRO A 355 28.75 -22.88 2.77
C PRO A 355 27.83 -23.16 3.98
N GLU A 356 28.24 -22.74 5.18
CA GLU A 356 27.48 -22.81 6.43
C GLU A 356 26.37 -21.75 6.50
N ASP A 357 26.59 -20.54 5.96
CA ASP A 357 25.54 -19.50 5.83
C ASP A 357 24.41 -19.94 4.90
N TYR A 358 24.74 -20.67 3.83
CA TYR A 358 23.73 -21.28 2.94
C TYR A 358 22.89 -22.33 3.68
N ASP A 359 23.50 -23.19 4.52
CA ASP A 359 22.73 -24.14 5.35
C ASP A 359 21.85 -23.41 6.36
N ALA A 360 22.37 -22.37 7.02
CA ALA A 360 21.62 -21.56 7.97
C ALA A 360 20.44 -20.83 7.30
N ALA A 361 20.64 -20.28 6.10
CA ALA A 361 19.60 -19.64 5.30
C ALA A 361 18.53 -20.64 4.84
N ILE A 362 18.93 -21.82 4.34
CA ILE A 362 18.02 -22.90 3.97
C ILE A 362 17.20 -23.36 5.17
N ALA A 363 17.83 -23.65 6.31
CA ALA A 363 17.16 -24.08 7.55
C ALA A 363 16.25 -22.98 8.15
N GLN A 364 16.55 -21.71 7.87
CA GLN A 364 15.70 -20.58 8.25
C GLN A 364 14.46 -20.48 7.34
N ALA A 365 14.63 -20.51 6.01
CA ALA A 365 13.52 -20.48 5.06
C ALA A 365 12.61 -21.72 5.14
N GLN A 366 13.15 -22.88 5.50
CA GLN A 366 12.39 -24.12 5.72
C GLN A 366 11.33 -24.02 6.84
N LYS A 367 11.41 -23.01 7.72
CA LYS A 367 10.41 -22.76 8.78
C LYS A 367 9.07 -22.25 8.22
N ILE A 368 9.06 -21.74 6.99
CA ILE A 368 7.86 -21.24 6.31
C ILE A 368 7.07 -22.44 5.79
N ALA A 369 6.12 -22.91 6.61
CA ALA A 369 5.30 -24.09 6.34
C ALA A 369 4.39 -23.93 5.11
N ALA A 370 3.96 -25.06 4.54
CA ALA A 370 3.01 -25.06 3.42
C ALA A 370 1.71 -24.33 3.80
N GLY A 371 1.22 -23.46 2.91
CA GLY A 371 0.06 -22.59 3.16
C GLY A 371 0.38 -21.26 3.86
N ARG A 372 1.66 -20.97 4.19
CA ARG A 372 2.12 -19.61 4.50
C ARG A 372 2.31 -18.79 3.21
N PRO A 373 2.05 -17.46 3.22
CA PRO A 373 2.07 -16.63 2.01
C PRO A 373 3.35 -16.74 1.18
N PHE A 374 4.53 -16.73 1.82
CA PHE A 374 5.81 -16.77 1.11
C PHE A 374 6.35 -18.18 0.85
N HIS A 375 5.59 -19.25 1.16
CA HIS A 375 6.10 -20.63 1.06
C HIS A 375 6.72 -20.95 -0.32
N ASN A 376 6.07 -20.51 -1.41
CA ASN A 376 6.56 -20.75 -2.77
C ASN A 376 7.89 -20.01 -3.02
N LYS A 377 8.01 -18.76 -2.57
CA LYS A 377 9.24 -17.94 -2.67
C LYS A 377 10.36 -18.54 -1.81
N ALA A 378 10.02 -19.08 -0.63
CA ALA A 378 10.95 -19.82 0.22
C ALA A 378 11.49 -21.08 -0.49
N GLN A 379 10.64 -21.90 -1.12
CA GLN A 379 11.11 -23.09 -1.86
C GLN A 379 11.99 -22.74 -3.06
N GLN A 380 11.65 -21.67 -3.80
CA GLN A 380 12.47 -21.17 -4.91
C GLN A 380 13.86 -20.72 -4.43
N LEU A 381 13.93 -19.95 -3.34
CA LEU A 381 15.19 -19.54 -2.71
C LEU A 381 16.00 -20.75 -2.22
N ILE A 382 15.37 -21.71 -1.53
CA ILE A 382 16.02 -22.95 -1.06
C ILE A 382 16.61 -23.76 -2.22
N ALA A 383 15.88 -23.90 -3.34
CA ALA A 383 16.36 -24.63 -4.52
C ALA A 383 17.57 -23.94 -5.14
N ARG A 384 17.51 -22.61 -5.30
CA ARG A 384 18.63 -21.78 -5.77
C ARG A 384 19.86 -21.89 -4.86
N TRP A 385 19.68 -21.72 -3.54
CA TRP A 385 20.76 -21.73 -2.55
C TRP A 385 21.49 -23.08 -2.47
N ARG A 386 20.78 -24.19 -2.68
CA ARG A 386 21.42 -25.53 -2.80
C ARG A 386 22.32 -25.62 -4.03
N THR A 387 21.90 -25.07 -5.15
CA THR A 387 22.70 -25.02 -6.38
C THR A 387 23.92 -24.12 -6.18
N GLU A 388 23.73 -22.89 -5.69
CA GLU A 388 24.80 -21.91 -5.45
C GLU A 388 25.88 -22.46 -4.49
N LYS A 389 25.47 -23.16 -3.43
CA LYS A 389 26.38 -23.89 -2.52
C LYS A 389 27.11 -25.06 -3.20
N GLY A 390 26.44 -25.80 -4.07
CA GLY A 390 27.06 -26.90 -4.82
C GLY A 390 28.15 -26.40 -5.80
N GLU A 391 27.88 -25.28 -6.47
CA GLU A 391 28.83 -24.61 -7.36
C GLU A 391 30.05 -24.06 -6.60
N MET A 392 29.88 -23.58 -5.35
CA MET A 392 31.01 -23.19 -4.49
C MET A 392 31.98 -24.34 -4.23
N ALA A 393 31.51 -25.57 -4.06
CA ALA A 393 32.39 -26.73 -3.87
C ALA A 393 33.23 -27.05 -5.13
N GLN A 394 32.70 -26.81 -6.34
CA GLN A 394 33.48 -26.93 -7.58
C GLN A 394 34.51 -25.81 -7.71
N LEU A 395 34.17 -24.59 -7.29
CA LEU A 395 35.09 -23.46 -7.25
C LEU A 395 36.24 -23.68 -6.25
N ASP A 396 35.95 -24.26 -5.08
CA ASP A 396 36.95 -24.65 -4.09
C ASP A 396 37.85 -25.76 -4.62
N ARG A 397 37.28 -26.76 -5.31
CA ARG A 397 38.04 -27.80 -6.02
C ARG A 397 38.95 -27.23 -7.11
N ALA A 398 38.47 -26.26 -7.90
CA ALA A 398 39.29 -25.59 -8.91
C ALA A 398 40.49 -24.86 -8.28
N ARG A 399 40.28 -24.14 -7.16
CA ARG A 399 41.37 -23.49 -6.41
C ARG A 399 42.34 -24.46 -5.73
N GLN A 400 41.93 -25.70 -5.43
CA GLN A 400 42.82 -26.75 -4.93
C GLN A 400 43.67 -27.34 -6.07
N LEU A 401 43.03 -27.74 -7.16
CA LEU A 401 43.71 -28.33 -8.33
C LEU A 401 44.73 -27.37 -8.96
N SER A 402 44.44 -26.06 -8.98
CA SER A 402 45.38 -25.05 -9.51
C SER A 402 46.70 -24.93 -8.72
N GLN A 403 46.86 -25.59 -7.56
CA GLN A 403 48.07 -25.48 -6.72
C GLN A 403 49.21 -26.39 -7.17
N SER A 404 48.95 -27.47 -7.91
CA SER A 404 50.01 -28.41 -8.33
C SER A 404 50.81 -27.90 -9.53
N ASN A 405 50.27 -26.92 -10.27
CA ASN A 405 50.78 -26.40 -11.53
C ASN A 405 50.99 -27.47 -12.63
N ARG A 406 50.36 -28.65 -12.51
CA ARG A 406 50.43 -29.73 -13.51
C ARG A 406 49.40 -29.51 -14.62
N PRO A 407 49.71 -29.73 -15.91
CA PRO A 407 48.74 -29.61 -17.00
C PRO A 407 47.45 -30.42 -16.79
N GLU A 408 47.53 -31.62 -16.21
CA GLU A 408 46.34 -32.47 -15.97
C GLU A 408 45.41 -31.86 -14.91
N ASP A 409 45.98 -31.37 -13.81
CA ASP A 409 45.22 -30.75 -12.71
C ASP A 409 44.70 -29.36 -13.11
N LEU A 410 45.47 -28.59 -13.88
CA LEU A 410 45.08 -27.29 -14.42
C LEU A 410 43.89 -27.43 -15.39
N GLN A 411 43.90 -28.44 -16.26
CA GLN A 411 42.74 -28.76 -17.11
C GLN A 411 41.50 -29.15 -16.27
N ALA A 412 41.67 -30.02 -15.27
CA ALA A 412 40.59 -30.40 -14.36
C ALA A 412 40.09 -29.23 -13.48
N ALA A 413 40.93 -28.23 -13.22
CA ALA A 413 40.55 -27.00 -12.52
C ALA A 413 39.71 -26.07 -13.40
N ILE A 414 40.01 -25.94 -14.70
CA ILE A 414 39.14 -25.25 -15.66
C ILE A 414 37.78 -25.95 -15.74
N GLU A 415 37.75 -27.28 -15.85
CA GLU A 415 36.50 -28.06 -15.91
C GLU A 415 35.63 -27.92 -14.65
N ALA A 416 36.25 -27.84 -13.47
CA ALA A 416 35.54 -27.58 -12.22
C ALA A 416 35.01 -26.13 -12.14
N ALA A 417 35.82 -25.14 -12.51
CA ALA A 417 35.39 -23.75 -12.53
C ALA A 417 34.30 -23.48 -13.58
N SER A 418 34.33 -24.14 -14.74
CA SER A 418 33.33 -23.97 -15.81
C SER A 418 31.94 -24.52 -15.47
N GLN A 419 31.81 -25.31 -14.39
CA GLN A 419 30.52 -25.78 -13.88
C GLN A 419 29.78 -24.73 -13.04
N VAL A 420 30.41 -23.61 -12.69
CA VAL A 420 29.76 -22.50 -11.99
C VAL A 420 28.95 -21.68 -12.99
N SER A 421 27.61 -21.70 -12.86
CA SER A 421 26.70 -20.95 -13.72
C SER A 421 27.03 -19.45 -13.72
N SER A 422 26.86 -18.80 -14.89
CA SER A 422 26.98 -17.35 -15.02
C SER A 422 26.03 -16.57 -14.09
N SER A 423 24.92 -17.18 -13.68
CA SER A 423 23.94 -16.64 -12.72
C SER A 423 24.40 -16.69 -11.26
N ASN A 424 25.42 -17.47 -10.92
CA ASN A 424 25.94 -17.56 -9.55
C ASN A 424 26.65 -16.25 -9.18
N PRO A 425 26.47 -15.69 -7.96
CA PRO A 425 27.19 -14.50 -7.50
C PRO A 425 28.73 -14.56 -7.62
N LYS A 426 29.32 -15.76 -7.64
CA LYS A 426 30.76 -16.03 -7.80
C LYS A 426 31.19 -16.37 -9.23
N SER A 427 30.32 -16.24 -10.24
CA SER A 427 30.69 -16.50 -11.65
C SER A 427 31.89 -15.68 -12.13
N LYS A 428 32.04 -14.45 -11.63
CA LYS A 428 33.24 -13.61 -11.87
C LYS A 428 34.52 -14.20 -11.28
N GLU A 429 34.44 -14.85 -10.12
CA GLU A 429 35.58 -15.51 -9.47
C GLU A 429 35.96 -16.78 -10.25
N ALA A 430 34.96 -17.54 -10.71
CA ALA A 430 35.17 -18.71 -11.57
C ALA A 430 35.85 -18.33 -12.89
N GLN A 431 35.39 -17.25 -13.55
CA GLN A 431 36.01 -16.77 -14.79
C GLN A 431 37.47 -16.33 -14.56
N GLN A 432 37.75 -15.58 -13.48
CA GLN A 432 39.11 -15.17 -13.13
C GLN A 432 40.06 -16.36 -12.88
N ILE A 433 39.54 -17.47 -12.34
CA ILE A 433 40.29 -18.71 -12.17
C ILE A 433 40.55 -19.38 -13.53
N ILE A 434 39.55 -19.46 -14.41
CA ILE A 434 39.70 -20.00 -15.78
C ILE A 434 40.71 -19.17 -16.59
N ASP A 435 40.58 -17.85 -16.60
CA ASP A 435 41.45 -16.93 -17.36
C ASP A 435 42.91 -17.09 -16.93
N ARG A 436 43.14 -17.17 -15.61
CA ARG A 436 44.46 -17.39 -15.01
C ARG A 436 45.06 -18.73 -15.42
N ILE A 437 44.34 -19.82 -15.19
CA ILE A 437 44.82 -21.17 -15.49
C ILE A 437 45.07 -21.33 -17.00
N THR A 438 44.22 -20.74 -17.84
CA THR A 438 44.40 -20.71 -19.29
C THR A 438 45.70 -20.01 -19.68
N SER A 439 46.04 -18.89 -19.02
CA SER A 439 47.33 -18.22 -19.19
C SER A 439 48.50 -19.08 -18.72
N ASP A 440 48.37 -19.73 -17.56
CA ASP A 440 49.44 -20.57 -16.98
C ASP A 440 49.73 -21.81 -17.85
N ILE A 441 48.70 -22.48 -18.41
CA ILE A 441 48.86 -23.57 -19.40
C ILE A 441 49.57 -23.04 -20.66
N GLN A 442 49.12 -21.90 -21.21
CA GLN A 442 49.73 -21.32 -22.42
C GLN A 442 51.19 -20.94 -22.19
N ASN A 443 51.53 -20.41 -21.00
CA ASN A 443 52.91 -20.14 -20.61
C ASN A 443 53.76 -21.41 -20.57
N GLN A 444 53.25 -22.52 -20.02
CA GLN A 444 53.96 -23.80 -20.00
C GLN A 444 54.18 -24.40 -21.41
N GLU A 445 53.22 -24.25 -22.32
CA GLU A 445 53.31 -24.71 -23.70
C GLU A 445 54.21 -23.82 -24.58
N ASP A 446 54.11 -22.50 -24.46
CA ASP A 446 54.79 -21.54 -25.35
C ASP A 446 56.23 -21.24 -24.91
N ARG A 447 56.53 -21.27 -23.60
CA ARG A 447 57.87 -20.89 -23.09
C ARG A 447 59.00 -21.76 -23.65
N PRO A 448 58.90 -23.10 -23.71
CA PRO A 448 59.95 -23.94 -24.29
C PRO A 448 60.19 -23.65 -25.79
N LEU A 449 59.17 -23.23 -26.53
CA LEU A 449 59.30 -22.84 -27.94
C LEU A 449 60.04 -21.51 -28.10
N ILE A 450 59.81 -20.55 -27.20
CA ILE A 450 60.58 -19.30 -27.12
C ILE A 450 62.04 -19.60 -26.76
N ASP A 451 62.28 -20.35 -25.69
CA ASP A 451 63.64 -20.66 -25.24
C ASP A 451 64.42 -21.50 -26.29
N GLN A 452 63.72 -22.35 -27.07
CA GLN A 452 64.29 -23.05 -28.23
C GLN A 452 64.63 -22.10 -29.39
N ALA A 453 63.74 -21.15 -29.71
CA ALA A 453 63.98 -20.16 -30.75
C ALA A 453 65.18 -19.26 -30.42
N ASP A 454 65.30 -18.81 -29.16
CA ASP A 454 66.45 -18.06 -28.65
C ASP A 454 67.75 -18.85 -28.83
N GLN A 455 67.79 -20.11 -28.41
CA GLN A 455 68.98 -20.98 -28.56
C GLN A 455 69.40 -21.18 -30.02
N ILE A 456 68.45 -21.16 -30.96
CA ILE A 456 68.72 -21.26 -32.39
C ILE A 456 69.22 -19.90 -32.94
N ALA A 457 68.50 -18.81 -32.67
CA ALA A 457 68.85 -17.46 -33.12
C ALA A 457 70.26 -17.04 -32.67
N ASN A 458 70.68 -17.44 -31.46
CA ASN A 458 72.00 -17.18 -30.90
C ASN A 458 73.19 -17.70 -31.73
N ARG A 459 72.98 -18.50 -32.79
CA ARG A 459 74.05 -18.86 -33.75
C ARG A 459 74.40 -17.72 -34.72
N GLY A 460 73.51 -16.74 -34.90
CA GLY A 460 73.75 -15.55 -35.71
C GLY A 460 73.80 -15.77 -37.23
N ASP A 461 73.47 -16.97 -37.73
CA ASP A 461 73.42 -17.26 -39.16
C ASP A 461 72.00 -17.13 -39.75
N ALA A 462 71.92 -16.89 -41.05
CA ALA A 462 70.65 -16.62 -41.74
C ALA A 462 69.65 -17.80 -41.70
N ASN A 463 70.12 -19.05 -41.66
CA ASN A 463 69.24 -20.22 -41.62
C ASN A 463 68.69 -20.44 -40.21
N SER A 464 69.52 -20.27 -39.18
CA SER A 464 69.08 -20.34 -37.79
C SER A 464 68.09 -19.21 -37.46
N LEU A 465 68.35 -17.96 -37.88
CA LEU A 465 67.41 -16.86 -37.64
C LEU A 465 66.06 -17.09 -38.33
N GLN A 466 66.03 -17.64 -39.55
CA GLN A 466 64.78 -18.05 -40.20
C GLN A 466 64.07 -19.16 -39.39
N GLN A 467 64.78 -20.22 -38.97
CA GLN A 467 64.21 -21.30 -38.16
C GLN A 467 63.64 -20.81 -36.81
N ALA A 468 64.29 -19.83 -36.17
CA ALA A 468 63.79 -19.22 -34.94
C ALA A 468 62.48 -18.44 -35.17
N ILE A 469 62.39 -17.67 -36.26
CA ILE A 469 61.14 -17.00 -36.68
C ILE A 469 60.04 -18.04 -36.96
N ASP A 470 60.37 -19.12 -37.66
CA ASP A 470 59.43 -20.19 -38.03
C ASP A 470 58.90 -20.95 -36.79
N ILE A 471 59.73 -21.17 -35.76
CA ILE A 471 59.31 -21.75 -34.47
C ILE A 471 58.39 -20.79 -33.73
N LEU A 472 58.81 -19.53 -33.57
CA LEU A 472 57.99 -18.51 -32.91
C LEU A 472 56.67 -18.26 -33.64
N SER A 473 56.59 -18.45 -34.96
CA SER A 473 55.36 -18.25 -35.76
C SER A 473 54.18 -19.12 -35.30
N ARG A 474 54.48 -20.25 -34.64
CA ARG A 474 53.51 -21.20 -34.07
C ARG A 474 52.76 -20.61 -32.86
N ILE A 475 53.36 -19.62 -32.19
CA ILE A 475 52.77 -18.95 -31.04
C ILE A 475 51.85 -17.82 -31.55
N SER A 476 50.55 -18.05 -31.41
CA SER A 476 49.50 -17.10 -31.80
C SER A 476 49.54 -15.83 -30.94
N SER A 477 49.30 -14.67 -31.56
CA SER A 477 49.25 -13.36 -30.88
C SER A 477 48.14 -13.22 -29.82
N ARG A 478 47.21 -14.18 -29.73
CA ARG A 478 46.14 -14.22 -28.71
C ARG A 478 46.49 -15.09 -27.49
N ARG A 479 47.65 -15.76 -27.48
CA ARG A 479 48.12 -16.57 -26.33
C ARG A 479 48.98 -15.72 -25.39
N ALA A 480 49.15 -16.17 -24.16
CA ALA A 480 49.83 -15.44 -23.08
C ALA A 480 51.22 -14.89 -23.48
N LEU A 481 52.06 -15.69 -24.15
CA LEU A 481 53.37 -15.25 -24.65
C LEU A 481 53.36 -14.77 -26.12
N GLY A 482 52.18 -14.56 -26.70
CA GLY A 482 52.00 -14.13 -28.09
C GLY A 482 52.59 -12.76 -28.42
N GLY A 483 52.70 -11.88 -27.42
CA GLY A 483 53.41 -10.60 -27.50
C GLY A 483 54.94 -10.79 -27.57
N GLU A 484 55.51 -11.50 -26.58
CA GLU A 484 56.95 -11.80 -26.52
C GLU A 484 57.43 -12.51 -27.81
N ALA A 485 56.65 -13.48 -28.29
CA ALA A 485 56.93 -14.17 -29.55
C ALA A 485 56.84 -13.24 -30.77
N ALA A 486 55.93 -12.26 -30.79
CA ALA A 486 55.85 -11.27 -31.85
C ALA A 486 57.05 -10.31 -31.85
N ASP A 487 57.52 -9.90 -30.69
CA ASP A 487 58.67 -9.01 -30.54
C ASP A 487 59.97 -9.70 -30.97
N LYS A 488 60.21 -10.92 -30.50
CA LYS A 488 61.36 -11.75 -30.91
C LYS A 488 61.35 -12.04 -32.42
N ARG A 489 60.18 -12.30 -33.03
CA ARG A 489 60.07 -12.44 -34.51
C ARG A 489 60.49 -11.15 -35.23
N ARG A 490 60.12 -9.98 -34.74
CA ARG A 490 60.52 -8.68 -35.33
C ARG A 490 62.02 -8.43 -35.18
N GLU A 491 62.59 -8.77 -34.03
CA GLU A 491 64.03 -8.68 -33.80
C GLU A 491 64.83 -9.58 -34.76
N TYR A 492 64.50 -10.87 -34.83
CA TYR A 492 65.21 -11.83 -35.67
C TYR A 492 65.01 -11.56 -37.17
N ALA A 493 63.85 -11.05 -37.59
CA ALA A 493 63.64 -10.61 -38.96
C ALA A 493 64.55 -9.43 -39.34
N SER A 494 64.78 -8.49 -38.42
CA SER A 494 65.71 -7.36 -38.62
C SER A 494 67.17 -7.83 -38.71
N GLN A 495 67.59 -8.73 -37.81
CA GLN A 495 68.93 -9.34 -37.85
C GLN A 495 69.15 -10.09 -39.17
N LEU A 496 68.19 -10.94 -39.57
CA LEU A 496 68.22 -11.73 -40.80
C LEU A 496 68.29 -10.85 -42.06
N GLN A 497 67.55 -9.74 -42.09
CA GLN A 497 67.64 -8.78 -43.18
C GLN A 497 69.03 -8.13 -43.27
N SER A 498 69.62 -7.75 -42.13
CA SER A 498 70.96 -7.16 -42.11
C SER A 498 72.05 -8.10 -42.63
N ILE A 499 71.91 -9.41 -42.42
CA ILE A 499 72.81 -10.43 -42.99
C ILE A 499 72.61 -10.52 -44.51
N ARG A 500 71.36 -10.64 -44.99
CA ARG A 500 71.04 -10.74 -46.43
C ARG A 500 71.52 -9.52 -47.23
N ASP A 501 71.42 -8.31 -46.67
CA ASP A 501 71.92 -7.10 -47.34
C ASP A 501 73.46 -6.96 -47.26
N ARG A 502 74.10 -7.52 -46.22
CA ARG A 502 75.56 -7.66 -46.14
C ARG A 502 76.09 -8.70 -47.14
N GLU A 503 75.40 -9.81 -47.32
CA GLU A 503 75.70 -10.83 -48.34
C GLU A 503 75.54 -10.25 -49.76
N ARG A 504 74.50 -9.46 -50.01
CA ARG A 504 74.33 -8.70 -51.27
C ARG A 504 75.48 -7.74 -51.54
N THR A 505 75.87 -6.93 -50.57
CA THR A 505 76.97 -5.95 -50.75
C THR A 505 78.35 -6.62 -50.89
N LEU A 506 78.55 -7.81 -50.33
CA LEU A 506 79.73 -8.66 -50.58
C LEU A 506 79.69 -9.39 -51.94
N SER A 507 78.51 -9.53 -52.55
CA SER A 507 78.29 -10.24 -53.83
C SER A 507 78.26 -9.31 -55.05
N GLN A 508 78.57 -8.02 -54.90
CA GLN A 508 78.62 -7.05 -56.00
C GLN A 508 80.04 -6.48 -56.22
N PRO A 509 80.52 -6.42 -57.47
CA PRO A 509 81.63 -5.54 -57.86
C PRO A 509 81.25 -4.05 -57.73
N SER A 510 82.25 -3.20 -57.49
CA SER A 510 82.05 -1.75 -57.29
C SER A 510 81.36 -1.04 -58.46
N PRO A 511 80.48 -0.05 -58.23
CA PRO A 511 79.63 0.53 -59.26
C PRO A 511 80.25 1.74 -59.99
N SER A 512 80.21 1.74 -61.33
CA SER A 512 80.02 2.89 -62.24
C SER A 512 80.41 2.54 -63.69
N PRO A 513 79.78 3.15 -64.72
CA PRO A 513 78.35 3.38 -64.91
C PRO A 513 77.86 2.64 -66.19
N SER A 514 76.78 3.11 -66.82
CA SER A 514 76.27 2.68 -68.14
C SER A 514 75.55 1.32 -68.19
N ALA A 515 74.21 1.38 -68.10
CA ALA A 515 73.30 0.39 -68.66
C ALA A 515 72.28 1.12 -69.55
N ASP A 516 71.73 0.44 -70.56
CA ASP A 516 71.01 1.07 -71.68
C ASP A 516 69.69 1.78 -71.26
N PRO A 517 69.45 3.04 -71.70
CA PRO A 517 68.17 3.72 -71.45
C PRO A 517 66.96 3.04 -72.11
N THR A 518 67.17 2.15 -73.08
CA THR A 518 66.08 1.54 -73.87
C THR A 518 65.30 0.49 -73.08
N VAL A 519 65.97 -0.34 -72.26
CA VAL A 519 65.30 -1.40 -71.48
C VAL A 519 64.49 -0.81 -70.31
N GLN A 520 65.08 0.11 -69.54
CA GLN A 520 64.36 0.77 -68.45
C GLN A 520 63.15 1.56 -68.94
N ASN A 521 63.23 2.23 -70.09
CA ASN A 521 62.06 2.91 -70.65
C ASN A 521 60.97 1.92 -71.09
N GLN A 522 61.32 0.76 -71.65
CA GLN A 522 60.32 -0.26 -72.00
C GLN A 522 59.63 -0.88 -70.78
N GLU A 523 60.37 -1.21 -69.71
CA GLU A 523 59.78 -1.72 -68.47
C GLU A 523 58.95 -0.64 -67.73
N ASN A 524 59.41 0.62 -67.74
CA ASN A 524 58.66 1.73 -67.14
C ASN A 524 57.36 2.03 -67.91
N THR A 525 57.39 2.13 -69.25
CA THR A 525 56.17 2.32 -70.07
C THR A 525 55.20 1.15 -69.86
N SER A 526 55.69 -0.09 -69.75
CA SER A 526 54.85 -1.25 -69.45
C SER A 526 54.22 -1.18 -68.05
N ALA A 527 54.98 -0.80 -67.02
CA ALA A 527 54.47 -0.61 -65.66
C ALA A 527 53.45 0.54 -65.58
N GLU A 528 53.69 1.65 -66.27
CA GLU A 528 52.80 2.81 -66.35
C GLU A 528 51.47 2.43 -67.02
N GLN A 529 51.53 1.69 -68.13
CA GLN A 529 50.34 1.13 -68.79
C GLN A 529 49.58 0.16 -67.88
N ILE A 530 50.26 -0.72 -67.15
CA ILE A 530 49.62 -1.64 -66.19
C ILE A 530 48.88 -0.88 -65.08
N LEU A 531 49.44 0.22 -64.56
CA LEU A 531 48.78 1.05 -63.55
C LEU A 531 47.67 1.93 -64.13
N GLN A 532 47.79 2.40 -65.37
CA GLN A 532 46.73 3.13 -66.07
C GLN A 532 45.53 2.22 -66.39
N ASP A 533 45.78 0.99 -66.86
CA ASP A 533 44.79 -0.07 -67.00
C ASP A 533 44.09 -0.33 -65.66
N ALA A 534 44.85 -0.60 -64.59
CA ALA A 534 44.31 -0.88 -63.27
C ALA A 534 43.40 0.25 -62.77
N ARG A 535 43.81 1.51 -62.94
CA ARG A 535 43.00 2.69 -62.61
C ARG A 535 41.69 2.74 -63.41
N SER A 536 41.73 2.44 -64.71
CA SER A 536 40.52 2.41 -65.55
C SER A 536 39.53 1.32 -65.11
N ILE A 537 40.03 0.16 -64.68
CA ILE A 537 39.23 -0.97 -64.18
C ILE A 537 38.64 -0.63 -62.80
N ALA A 538 39.42 -0.03 -61.90
CA ALA A 538 38.94 0.44 -60.59
C ALA A 538 37.80 1.47 -60.73
N GLY A 539 37.85 2.31 -61.76
CA GLY A 539 36.80 3.28 -62.10
C GLY A 539 35.41 2.68 -62.34
N GLY A 540 35.29 1.36 -62.55
CA GLY A 540 34.01 0.65 -62.57
C GLY A 540 33.29 0.60 -61.21
N GLY A 541 33.99 0.87 -60.09
CA GLY A 541 33.41 1.03 -58.75
C GLY A 541 32.80 -0.23 -58.11
N THR A 542 32.84 -1.39 -58.78
CA THR A 542 32.27 -2.65 -58.27
C THR A 542 33.31 -3.46 -57.49
N VAL A 543 32.86 -4.40 -56.64
CA VAL A 543 33.75 -5.31 -55.91
C VAL A 543 34.66 -6.09 -56.88
N ASP A 544 34.11 -6.62 -57.97
CA ASP A 544 34.89 -7.39 -58.96
C ASP A 544 35.88 -6.49 -59.71
N SER A 545 35.51 -5.28 -60.10
CA SER A 545 36.41 -4.38 -60.83
C SER A 545 37.52 -3.79 -59.94
N VAL A 546 37.23 -3.47 -58.68
CA VAL A 546 38.24 -3.03 -57.71
C VAL A 546 39.19 -4.20 -57.34
N ALA A 547 38.68 -5.43 -57.19
CA ALA A 547 39.52 -6.61 -57.00
C ALA A 547 40.40 -6.90 -58.24
N GLU A 548 39.89 -6.71 -59.45
CA GLU A 548 40.68 -6.88 -60.68
C GLU A 548 41.78 -5.82 -60.82
N ALA A 549 41.47 -4.56 -60.49
CA ALA A 549 42.46 -3.48 -60.47
C ALA A 549 43.62 -3.78 -59.51
N ILE A 550 43.33 -4.32 -58.33
CA ILE A 550 44.34 -4.80 -57.37
C ILE A 550 45.23 -5.88 -58.00
N ARG A 551 44.64 -6.91 -58.63
CA ARG A 551 45.42 -7.98 -59.30
C ARG A 551 46.30 -7.44 -60.42
N ARG A 552 45.78 -6.46 -61.19
CA ARG A 552 46.50 -5.81 -62.29
C ARG A 552 47.68 -4.97 -61.77
N ALA A 553 47.49 -4.20 -60.69
CA ALA A 553 48.58 -3.43 -60.08
C ALA A 553 49.63 -4.29 -59.38
N ASP A 554 49.26 -5.41 -58.76
CA ASP A 554 50.23 -6.30 -58.10
C ASP A 554 51.16 -7.02 -59.09
N ALA A 555 50.77 -7.13 -60.37
CA ALA A 555 51.62 -7.61 -61.44
C ALA A 555 52.78 -6.67 -61.80
N VAL A 556 52.83 -5.43 -61.25
CA VAL A 556 54.00 -4.54 -61.39
C VAL A 556 55.18 -5.15 -60.63
N SER A 557 56.25 -5.45 -61.38
CA SER A 557 57.50 -6.04 -60.87
C SER A 557 58.02 -5.31 -59.63
N ILE A 558 58.50 -6.07 -58.64
CA ILE A 558 59.09 -5.54 -57.41
C ILE A 558 60.36 -4.70 -57.70
N ALA A 559 61.01 -4.92 -58.84
CA ALA A 559 62.16 -4.13 -59.31
C ALA A 559 61.76 -2.85 -60.07
N SER A 560 60.48 -2.64 -60.38
CA SER A 560 60.02 -1.45 -61.11
C SER A 560 60.09 -0.19 -60.23
N PRO A 561 60.60 0.95 -60.75
CA PRO A 561 60.46 2.26 -60.10
C PRO A 561 59.03 2.64 -59.73
N MET A 562 58.02 2.06 -60.40
CA MET A 562 56.59 2.32 -60.12
C MET A 562 55.99 1.38 -59.06
N ARG A 563 56.75 0.43 -58.50
CA ARG A 563 56.23 -0.47 -57.44
C ARG A 563 55.69 0.28 -56.20
N PRO A 564 56.28 1.41 -55.73
CA PRO A 564 55.69 2.19 -54.64
C PRO A 564 54.31 2.77 -54.97
N GLU A 565 54.11 3.22 -56.23
CA GLU A 565 52.83 3.73 -56.72
C GLU A 565 51.80 2.60 -56.85
N ALA A 566 52.21 1.44 -57.39
CA ALA A 566 51.41 0.22 -57.42
C ALA A 566 50.95 -0.17 -56.01
N GLN A 567 51.86 -0.17 -55.03
CA GLN A 567 51.54 -0.52 -53.65
C GLN A 567 50.60 0.50 -52.99
N SER A 568 50.69 1.79 -53.34
CA SER A 568 49.74 2.81 -52.87
C SER A 568 48.32 2.54 -53.39
N LEU A 569 48.18 2.25 -54.68
CA LEU A 569 46.89 1.93 -55.31
C LEU A 569 46.29 0.63 -54.75
N ILE A 570 47.13 -0.41 -54.58
CA ILE A 570 46.73 -1.68 -53.95
C ILE A 570 46.19 -1.43 -52.53
N ASN A 571 46.86 -0.60 -51.72
CA ASN A 571 46.40 -0.24 -50.38
C ASN A 571 45.08 0.55 -50.40
N GLU A 572 44.93 1.51 -51.30
CA GLU A 572 43.73 2.35 -51.45
C GLU A 572 42.50 1.51 -51.84
N TRP A 573 42.61 0.71 -52.90
CA TRP A 573 41.54 -0.18 -53.37
C TRP A 573 41.22 -1.29 -52.38
N SER A 574 42.21 -1.76 -51.62
CA SER A 574 41.99 -2.70 -50.51
C SER A 574 41.15 -2.08 -49.39
N GLN A 575 41.35 -0.79 -49.07
CA GLN A 575 40.49 -0.06 -48.14
C GLN A 575 39.08 0.18 -48.71
N GLN A 576 38.95 0.43 -50.01
CA GLN A 576 37.64 0.54 -50.69
C GLN A 576 36.84 -0.77 -50.62
N LEU A 577 37.48 -1.92 -50.85
CA LEU A 577 36.86 -3.23 -50.64
C LEU A 577 36.45 -3.45 -49.18
N LEU A 578 37.29 -3.06 -48.22
CA LEU A 578 36.98 -3.18 -46.79
C LEU A 578 35.75 -2.35 -46.39
N GLN A 579 35.68 -1.09 -46.81
CA GLN A 579 34.53 -0.22 -46.55
C GLN A 579 33.25 -0.78 -47.20
N THR A 580 33.38 -1.37 -48.39
CA THR A 580 32.26 -2.05 -49.09
C THR A 580 31.78 -3.29 -48.35
N ALA A 581 32.69 -4.09 -47.77
CA ALA A 581 32.33 -5.21 -46.90
C ALA A 581 31.62 -4.71 -45.62
N MET A 582 32.20 -3.70 -44.95
CA MET A 582 31.66 -3.14 -43.70
C MET A 582 30.25 -2.56 -43.86
N SER A 583 29.95 -1.93 -45.01
CA SER A 583 28.61 -1.38 -45.27
C SER A 583 27.55 -2.46 -45.51
N GLN A 584 27.94 -3.63 -46.05
CA GLN A 584 27.05 -4.76 -46.30
C GLN A 584 26.85 -5.67 -45.08
N ALA A 585 27.81 -5.70 -44.15
CA ALA A 585 27.88 -6.69 -43.06
C ALA A 585 26.67 -6.76 -42.10
N SER A 586 25.82 -5.73 -42.07
CA SER A 586 24.58 -5.70 -41.28
C SER A 586 23.36 -6.29 -42.01
N ALA A 587 23.40 -6.38 -43.34
CA ALA A 587 22.31 -6.86 -44.20
C ALA A 587 22.65 -8.18 -44.89
N ASP A 588 23.91 -8.35 -45.33
CA ASP A 588 24.48 -9.61 -45.81
C ASP A 588 25.88 -9.82 -45.21
N PRO A 589 25.98 -10.45 -44.01
CA PRO A 589 27.27 -10.83 -43.43
C PRO A 589 28.02 -11.89 -44.25
N ALA A 590 27.36 -12.68 -45.12
CA ALA A 590 28.05 -13.67 -45.96
C ALA A 590 28.74 -12.98 -47.16
N GLY A 591 28.04 -12.09 -47.85
CA GLY A 591 28.60 -11.21 -48.88
C GLY A 591 29.73 -10.33 -48.35
N ALA A 592 29.56 -9.73 -47.16
CA ALA A 592 30.62 -8.96 -46.51
C ALA A 592 31.90 -9.79 -46.25
N ILE A 593 31.76 -11.03 -45.77
CA ILE A 593 32.90 -11.95 -45.61
C ILE A 593 33.55 -12.26 -46.97
N ALA A 594 32.76 -12.54 -48.01
CA ALA A 594 33.28 -12.85 -49.35
C ALA A 594 34.03 -11.65 -49.99
N ILE A 595 33.58 -10.42 -49.74
CA ILE A 595 34.28 -9.20 -50.16
C ILE A 595 35.59 -9.04 -49.38
N ALA A 596 35.54 -9.18 -48.06
CA ALA A 596 36.70 -9.02 -47.18
C ALA A 596 37.79 -10.07 -47.44
N GLN A 597 37.42 -11.30 -47.84
CA GLN A 597 38.34 -12.36 -48.23
C GLN A 597 39.08 -12.10 -49.56
N ARG A 598 38.61 -11.17 -50.40
CA ARG A 598 39.27 -10.78 -51.66
C ARG A 598 40.38 -9.73 -51.45
N ILE A 599 40.55 -9.21 -50.24
CA ILE A 599 41.56 -8.20 -49.91
C ILE A 599 42.94 -8.87 -49.82
N PRO A 600 43.97 -8.39 -50.57
CA PRO A 600 45.28 -9.04 -50.62
C PRO A 600 46.06 -8.93 -49.31
N LEU A 601 46.79 -10.01 -49.01
CA LEU A 601 47.75 -10.11 -47.90
C LEU A 601 48.80 -8.98 -47.95
N GLY A 602 49.23 -8.51 -46.78
CA GLY A 602 50.23 -7.44 -46.67
C GLY A 602 49.70 -6.01 -46.84
N THR A 603 48.38 -5.83 -46.95
CA THR A 603 47.74 -4.50 -46.92
C THR A 603 47.13 -4.18 -45.55
N PRO A 604 47.13 -2.92 -45.07
CA PRO A 604 46.51 -2.55 -43.80
C PRO A 604 45.00 -2.82 -43.71
N ALA A 605 44.34 -2.99 -44.86
CA ALA A 605 42.93 -3.37 -44.94
C ALA A 605 42.71 -4.87 -44.70
N HIS A 606 43.69 -5.72 -45.06
CA HIS A 606 43.62 -7.16 -44.81
C HIS A 606 43.64 -7.46 -43.31
N ASP A 607 44.53 -6.82 -42.55
CA ASP A 607 44.61 -7.02 -41.11
C ASP A 607 43.29 -6.64 -40.42
N GLN A 608 42.69 -5.52 -40.84
CA GLN A 608 41.36 -5.09 -40.37
C GLN A 608 40.26 -6.09 -40.78
N ALA A 609 40.26 -6.56 -42.04
CA ALA A 609 39.34 -7.59 -42.52
C ALA A 609 39.37 -8.86 -41.65
N GLN A 610 40.56 -9.35 -41.29
CA GLN A 610 40.72 -10.53 -40.45
C GLN A 610 40.22 -10.34 -39.00
N THR A 611 40.13 -9.10 -38.49
CA THR A 611 39.46 -8.82 -37.21
C THR A 611 37.93 -8.83 -37.31
N LEU A 612 37.38 -8.46 -38.48
CA LEU A 612 35.95 -8.27 -38.69
C LEU A 612 35.23 -9.55 -39.15
N ILE A 613 35.86 -10.35 -40.00
CA ILE A 613 35.33 -11.63 -40.50
C ILE A 613 34.81 -12.54 -39.35
N PRO A 614 35.54 -12.75 -38.23
CA PRO A 614 35.04 -13.57 -37.11
C PRO A 614 33.80 -13.00 -36.42
N LEU A 615 33.61 -11.68 -36.41
CA LEU A 615 32.44 -11.03 -35.82
C LEU A 615 31.21 -11.23 -36.72
N TRP A 616 31.38 -11.11 -38.03
CA TRP A 616 30.32 -11.39 -39.01
C TRP A 616 29.95 -12.88 -39.06
N GLN A 617 30.93 -13.78 -38.85
CA GLN A 617 30.68 -15.21 -38.65
C GLN A 617 29.92 -15.56 -37.36
N GLN A 618 29.97 -14.71 -36.32
CA GLN A 618 29.09 -14.85 -35.14
C GLN A 618 27.68 -14.33 -35.44
N GLY A 619 27.54 -13.32 -36.29
CA GLY A 619 26.24 -12.86 -36.80
C GLY A 619 25.48 -13.95 -37.56
N LEU A 620 26.19 -14.72 -38.39
CA LEU A 620 25.66 -15.89 -39.13
C LEU A 620 25.26 -17.11 -38.23
N ARG A 621 25.34 -16.99 -36.90
CA ARG A 621 24.99 -18.04 -35.93
C ARG A 621 23.90 -17.63 -34.94
N ARG A 622 23.16 -16.55 -35.24
CA ARG A 622 22.00 -16.06 -34.49
C ARG A 622 20.74 -16.15 -35.35
#